data_AF-A0A357AY60-F1
#
_entry.id   AF-A0A357AY60-F1
#
_cell.length_a   1.000
_cell.length_b   1.000
_cell.length_c   1.000
_cell.angle_alpha   90.00
_cell.angle_beta   90.00
_cell.angle_gamma   90.00
#
_symmetry.space_group_name_H-M   'P 1'
#
loop_
_entity.id
_entity.type
_entity.pdbx_description
1 polymer ?
#
loop_
_entity_poly.entity_id
_entity_poly.type
_entity_poly.pdbx_seq_one_letter_code
_entity_poly.pdbx_strand_id
1 'polypeptide(L)'
;MCGICGLFSPRPVDERTLAAMTGTLALRGPDGSGVWLDPDTGLGLGHRRLAVLELSALGNQPMLSACGRYALTFNGEIYNHRALRRELASLGHVFRGGSDTEALLAAVRQWGLERTCDRLVGMFAFGLWDRQERRLSLVRDRLGVKPLYYARAGDSFVFGSELKALRAVPGFPADLDRDALALYFRHNFIPAPWTIYRAARKLEPGRILQIEVPDQEPVITAFWSAREVWEEGARTPFAGALAEAVDRLEGLLDEAVQLRMVADVPVGALLSGGIDSSTVTALMQRAASGPVRTFSIGFREPGLDEAAQARAVAAHLGTEHTELYVTGQDMLAMLPQVPRLWDEPFGDSSQIPTACVCALAREQVTVALSGDGGDELFGGYGRYFQAGLWERIRAVPLPVRRIAAGLLRVLPPGLFGLSGELGRKVRRRLDLLTLERFGQFYLHILSHETRPG
;
A
#
# COMPACT_ATOMS: atom_id res chain seq x y z
N MET A 1 2.41 -7.41 10.30
CA MET A 1 3.53 -6.89 9.47
C MET A 1 4.41 -6.02 10.35
N CYS A 2 5.69 -5.77 10.07
CA CYS A 2 6.45 -4.88 10.97
C CYS A 2 5.89 -3.44 11.04
N GLY A 3 6.26 -2.72 12.11
CA GLY A 3 6.04 -1.29 12.26
C GLY A 3 7.38 -0.58 12.40
N ILE A 4 7.57 0.51 11.66
CA ILE A 4 8.78 1.34 11.76
C ILE A 4 8.40 2.73 12.21
N CYS A 5 9.30 3.37 12.96
CA CYS A 5 9.21 4.79 13.27
C CYS A 5 10.60 5.37 13.51
N GLY A 6 10.69 6.68 13.56
CA GLY A 6 11.90 7.35 13.97
C GLY A 6 11.71 8.85 14.01
N LEU A 7 12.68 9.51 14.61
CA LEU A 7 12.71 10.95 14.67
C LEU A 7 14.14 11.47 14.60
N PHE A 8 14.29 12.59 13.93
CA PHE A 8 15.49 13.39 13.92
C PHE A 8 15.20 14.72 14.61
N SER A 9 16.04 15.11 15.56
CA SER A 9 15.91 16.33 16.34
C SER A 9 17.25 17.05 16.43
N PRO A 10 17.27 18.39 16.52
CA PRO A 10 18.49 19.15 16.82
C PRO A 10 19.07 18.85 18.21
N ARG A 11 18.27 18.24 19.10
CA ARG A 11 18.65 17.85 20.46
C ARG A 11 18.74 16.34 20.57
N PRO A 12 19.47 15.80 21.57
CA PRO A 12 19.47 14.37 21.83
C PRO A 12 18.03 13.82 21.94
N VAL A 13 17.77 12.72 21.24
CA VAL A 13 16.46 12.06 21.26
C VAL A 13 16.24 11.43 22.61
N ASP A 14 15.10 11.72 23.22
CA ASP A 14 14.64 11.00 24.41
C ASP A 14 14.15 9.60 24.01
N GLU A 15 14.83 8.58 24.52
CA GLU A 15 14.48 7.17 24.31
C GLU A 15 13.01 6.89 24.68
N ARG A 16 12.46 7.58 25.69
CA ARG A 16 11.06 7.40 26.10
C ARG A 16 10.09 7.84 25.01
N THR A 17 10.41 8.91 24.28
CA THR A 17 9.60 9.36 23.16
C THR A 17 9.61 8.32 22.05
N LEU A 18 10.79 7.80 21.69
CA LEU A 18 10.91 6.77 20.66
C LEU A 18 10.24 5.44 21.06
N ALA A 19 10.33 5.07 22.33
CA ALA A 19 9.63 3.92 22.89
C ALA A 19 8.10 4.11 22.85
N ALA A 20 7.59 5.32 23.12
CA ALA A 20 6.17 5.64 23.00
C ALA A 20 5.68 5.52 21.54
N MET A 21 6.43 6.05 20.57
CA MET A 21 6.13 5.87 19.14
C MET A 21 6.06 4.38 18.78
N THR A 22 7.09 3.63 19.16
CA THR A 22 7.22 2.18 18.91
C THR A 22 6.08 1.40 19.56
N GLY A 23 5.64 1.78 20.76
CA GLY A 23 4.53 1.14 21.48
C GLY A 23 3.19 1.23 20.75
N THR A 24 2.92 2.32 20.02
CA THR A 24 1.68 2.46 19.24
C THR A 24 1.58 1.47 18.07
N LEU A 25 2.71 0.91 17.63
CA LEU A 25 2.83 0.00 16.49
C LEU A 25 2.80 -1.49 16.89
N ALA A 26 2.51 -1.80 18.16
CA ALA A 26 2.60 -3.17 18.68
C ALA A 26 1.70 -4.18 17.96
N LEU A 27 0.52 -3.75 17.49
CA LEU A 27 -0.41 -4.60 16.74
C LEU A 27 0.21 -5.09 15.41
N ARG A 28 1.04 -4.25 14.79
CA ARG A 28 1.73 -4.61 13.55
C ARG A 28 2.75 -5.73 13.83
N GLY A 29 3.66 -5.46 14.77
CA GLY A 29 4.79 -6.32 15.12
C GLY A 29 4.75 -6.79 16.58
N PRO A 30 4.04 -7.89 16.87
CA PRO A 30 3.90 -8.42 18.22
C PRO A 30 5.14 -9.19 18.73
N ASP A 31 5.99 -9.69 17.85
CA ASP A 31 7.03 -10.67 18.19
C ASP A 31 8.32 -10.04 18.75
N GLY A 32 8.54 -8.75 18.51
CA GLY A 32 9.71 -8.05 19.02
C GLY A 32 9.61 -6.53 18.95
N SER A 33 10.49 -5.88 19.69
CA SER A 33 10.64 -4.42 19.69
C SER A 33 12.11 -4.04 19.81
N GLY A 34 12.50 -2.96 19.15
CA GLY A 34 13.86 -2.42 19.25
C GLY A 34 13.86 -0.91 19.05
N VAL A 35 14.83 -0.26 19.70
CA VAL A 35 15.16 1.15 19.51
C VAL A 35 16.66 1.27 19.29
N TRP A 36 17.06 2.23 18.49
CA TRP A 36 18.45 2.58 18.26
C TRP A 36 18.57 4.09 18.23
N LEU A 37 19.51 4.63 19.00
CA LEU A 37 19.85 6.05 19.04
C LEU A 37 21.25 6.24 18.47
N ASP A 38 21.40 7.21 17.58
CA ASP A 38 22.73 7.61 17.12
C ASP A 38 23.41 8.40 18.25
N PRO A 39 24.64 8.04 18.67
CA PRO A 39 25.29 8.70 19.80
C PRO A 39 25.80 10.11 19.47
N ASP A 40 25.98 10.42 18.19
CA ASP A 40 26.65 11.63 17.71
C ASP A 40 25.65 12.69 17.19
N THR A 41 24.38 12.32 17.05
CA THR A 41 23.32 13.14 16.48
C THR A 41 22.01 12.98 17.23
N GLY A 42 21.02 13.81 16.93
CA GLY A 42 19.66 13.63 17.46
C GLY A 42 18.81 12.70 16.60
N LEU A 43 19.35 11.60 16.08
CA LEU A 43 18.55 10.60 15.36
C LEU A 43 18.20 9.39 16.23
N GLY A 44 16.93 8.97 16.18
CA GLY A 44 16.45 7.71 16.73
C GLY A 44 15.63 6.91 15.73
N LEU A 45 15.83 5.59 15.70
CA LEU A 45 15.07 4.61 14.92
C LEU A 45 14.37 3.62 15.85
N GLY A 46 13.09 3.37 15.61
CA GLY A 46 12.25 2.42 16.35
C GLY A 46 11.69 1.34 15.43
N HIS A 47 11.44 0.16 15.99
CA HIS A 47 10.95 -0.99 15.25
C HIS A 47 10.04 -1.89 16.11
N ARG A 48 8.95 -2.36 15.51
CA ARG A 48 8.08 -3.45 15.99
C ARG A 48 8.13 -4.58 14.98
N ARG A 49 8.52 -5.77 15.43
CA ARG A 49 8.81 -6.90 14.56
C ARG A 49 7.64 -7.88 14.50
N LEU A 50 7.23 -8.23 13.29
CA LEU A 50 6.56 -9.51 13.02
C LEU A 50 7.62 -10.40 12.35
N ALA A 51 8.00 -11.50 12.97
CA ALA A 51 9.07 -12.37 12.49
C ALA A 51 8.52 -13.33 11.41
N VAL A 52 8.87 -13.05 10.14
CA VAL A 52 8.46 -13.86 8.97
C VAL A 52 9.65 -14.59 8.35
N LEU A 53 10.78 -13.90 8.21
CA LEU A 53 12.07 -14.44 7.77
C LEU A 53 13.10 -14.25 8.88
N GLU A 54 14.00 -15.22 9.03
CA GLU A 54 15.11 -15.24 9.99
C GLU A 54 14.62 -15.04 11.44
N LEU A 55 13.90 -16.02 11.99
CA LEU A 55 13.19 -15.90 13.28
C LEU A 55 14.11 -15.65 14.49
N SER A 56 15.42 -15.81 14.34
CA SER A 56 16.38 -15.58 15.41
C SER A 56 16.61 -14.08 15.69
N ALA A 57 17.47 -13.80 16.66
CA ALA A 57 17.93 -12.44 16.98
C ALA A 57 18.71 -11.78 15.83
N LEU A 58 19.19 -12.55 14.85
CA LEU A 58 19.89 -12.01 13.67
C LEU A 58 18.96 -11.21 12.76
N GLY A 59 17.64 -11.42 12.85
CA GLY A 59 16.63 -10.62 12.16
C GLY A 59 16.13 -9.40 12.96
N ASN A 60 16.72 -9.12 14.14
CA ASN A 60 16.28 -7.99 14.95
C ASN A 60 16.63 -6.65 14.32
N GLN A 61 15.76 -5.67 14.57
CA GLN A 61 15.86 -4.32 14.04
C GLN A 61 15.58 -3.28 15.14
N PRO A 62 16.10 -2.04 15.05
CA PRO A 62 16.93 -1.51 13.95
C PRO A 62 18.26 -2.25 13.75
N MET A 63 18.63 -2.47 12.49
CA MET A 63 19.79 -3.28 12.11
C MET A 63 20.95 -2.39 11.68
N LEU A 64 22.15 -2.67 12.22
CA LEU A 64 23.39 -2.06 11.76
C LEU A 64 24.03 -2.89 10.65
N SER A 65 24.55 -2.19 9.64
CA SER A 65 25.42 -2.79 8.61
C SER A 65 26.70 -3.35 9.21
N ALA A 66 27.32 -4.33 8.54
CA ALA A 66 28.55 -4.96 8.99
C ALA A 66 29.74 -3.97 9.16
N CYS A 67 29.76 -2.86 8.41
CA CYS A 67 30.77 -1.81 8.56
C CYS A 67 30.39 -0.74 9.61
N GLY A 68 29.20 -0.82 10.21
CA GLY A 68 28.72 0.16 11.19
C GLY A 68 28.37 1.54 10.62
N ARG A 69 28.48 1.77 9.29
CA ARG A 69 28.13 3.04 8.63
C ARG A 69 26.61 3.26 8.59
N TYR A 70 25.86 2.22 8.28
CA TYR A 70 24.41 2.31 8.09
C TYR A 70 23.63 1.73 9.26
N ALA A 71 22.55 2.39 9.66
CA ALA A 71 21.51 1.89 10.55
C ALA A 71 20.15 1.89 9.81
N LEU A 72 19.35 0.83 9.97
CA LEU A 72 18.13 0.63 9.19
C LEU A 72 16.97 0.17 10.08
N THR A 73 15.79 0.75 9.86
CA THR A 73 14.50 0.17 10.30
C THR A 73 13.64 -0.09 9.07
N PHE A 74 13.16 -1.32 8.90
CA PHE A 74 12.55 -1.83 7.68
C PHE A 74 11.25 -2.58 7.96
N ASN A 75 10.17 -2.18 7.31
CA ASN A 75 8.90 -2.91 7.26
C ASN A 75 8.64 -3.34 5.82
N GLY A 76 8.79 -4.63 5.55
CA GLY A 76 8.64 -5.13 4.20
C GLY A 76 9.16 -6.55 4.03
N GLU A 77 9.24 -6.95 2.77
CA GLU A 77 9.93 -8.14 2.30
C GLU A 77 10.62 -7.82 0.97
N ILE A 78 11.89 -8.23 0.84
CA ILE A 78 12.62 -8.24 -0.43
C ILE A 78 12.58 -9.65 -0.99
N TYR A 79 11.62 -9.91 -1.86
CA TYR A 79 11.37 -11.24 -2.41
C TYR A 79 12.59 -11.81 -3.16
N ASN A 80 13.35 -10.96 -3.85
CA ASN A 80 14.57 -11.38 -4.55
C ASN A 80 15.84 -11.41 -3.66
N HIS A 81 15.73 -11.34 -2.32
CA HIS A 81 16.90 -11.27 -1.43
C HIS A 81 17.85 -12.46 -1.59
N ARG A 82 17.37 -13.68 -1.84
CA ARG A 82 18.25 -14.86 -2.06
C ARG A 82 19.13 -14.69 -3.30
N ALA A 83 18.60 -14.09 -4.37
CA ALA A 83 19.38 -13.78 -5.57
C ALA A 83 20.40 -12.67 -5.29
N LEU A 84 19.98 -11.59 -4.62
CA LEU A 84 20.87 -10.51 -4.21
C LEU A 84 22.01 -11.01 -3.32
N ARG A 85 21.72 -11.88 -2.35
CA ARG A 85 22.74 -12.46 -1.46
C ARG A 85 23.77 -13.28 -2.24
N ARG A 86 23.36 -14.05 -3.25
CA ARG A 86 24.31 -14.80 -4.10
C ARG A 86 25.23 -13.86 -4.87
N GLU A 87 24.68 -12.82 -5.48
CA GLU A 87 25.47 -11.80 -6.20
C GLU A 87 26.44 -11.09 -5.23
N LEU A 88 25.95 -10.62 -4.08
CA LEU A 88 26.76 -9.93 -3.09
C LEU A 88 27.83 -10.83 -2.46
N ALA A 89 27.54 -12.11 -2.21
CA ALA A 89 28.54 -13.06 -1.74
C ALA A 89 29.67 -13.25 -2.76
N SER A 90 29.35 -13.28 -4.06
CA SER A 90 30.38 -13.31 -5.13
C SER A 90 31.24 -12.04 -5.18
N LEU A 91 30.74 -10.93 -4.64
CA LEU A 91 31.45 -9.65 -4.50
C LEU A 91 32.17 -9.53 -3.14
N GLY A 92 32.23 -10.61 -2.34
CA GLY A 92 32.96 -10.67 -1.07
C GLY A 92 32.18 -10.26 0.17
N HIS A 93 30.84 -10.12 0.09
CA HIS A 93 30.02 -9.88 1.28
C HIS A 93 29.81 -11.16 2.08
N VAL A 94 29.96 -11.06 3.39
CA VAL A 94 29.67 -12.14 4.35
C VAL A 94 28.42 -11.76 5.14
N PHE A 95 27.50 -12.70 5.26
CA PHE A 95 26.22 -12.51 5.95
C PHE A 95 26.22 -13.22 7.30
N ARG A 96 25.62 -12.58 8.30
CA ARG A 96 25.47 -13.14 9.65
C ARG A 96 24.24 -14.06 9.73
N GLY A 97 23.16 -13.70 9.04
CA GLY A 97 21.90 -14.44 9.06
C GLY A 97 21.17 -14.44 7.71
N GLY A 98 20.00 -15.06 7.67
CA GLY A 98 19.16 -15.22 6.48
C GLY A 98 18.22 -14.05 6.18
N SER A 99 18.20 -13.00 7.02
CA SER A 99 17.27 -11.88 6.86
C SER A 99 17.50 -11.11 5.56
N ASP A 100 16.41 -10.81 4.88
CA ASP A 100 16.38 -9.92 3.71
C ASP A 100 16.84 -8.48 4.05
N THR A 101 16.66 -8.05 5.30
CA THR A 101 17.14 -6.77 5.83
C THR A 101 18.68 -6.68 5.78
N GLU A 102 19.38 -7.78 6.05
CA GLU A 102 20.84 -7.82 5.94
C GLU A 102 21.30 -7.75 4.48
N ALA A 103 20.56 -8.41 3.58
CA ALA A 103 20.78 -8.30 2.13
C ALA A 103 20.62 -6.87 1.62
N LEU A 104 19.61 -6.14 2.11
CA LEU A 104 19.40 -4.73 1.80
C LEU A 104 20.60 -3.87 2.22
N LEU A 105 21.06 -4.01 3.46
CA LEU A 105 22.20 -3.25 3.96
C LEU A 105 23.49 -3.54 3.17
N ALA A 106 23.72 -4.81 2.82
CA ALA A 106 24.85 -5.21 1.99
C ALA A 106 24.75 -4.61 0.56
N ALA A 107 23.57 -4.62 -0.04
CA ALA A 107 23.31 -4.01 -1.33
C ALA A 107 23.57 -2.49 -1.33
N VAL A 108 23.05 -1.78 -0.32
CA VAL A 108 23.28 -0.33 -0.15
C VAL A 108 24.76 -0.04 0.00
N ARG A 109 25.48 -0.82 0.82
CA ARG A 109 26.94 -0.69 0.97
C ARG A 109 27.68 -0.91 -0.35
N GLN A 110 27.21 -1.84 -1.18
CA GLN A 110 27.89 -2.21 -2.42
C GLN A 110 27.61 -1.25 -3.59
N TRP A 111 26.38 -0.77 -3.71
CA TRP A 111 25.90 -0.08 -4.90
C TRP A 111 25.38 1.33 -4.64
N GLY A 112 25.25 1.75 -3.37
CA GLY A 112 24.53 2.96 -2.98
C GLY A 112 23.01 2.74 -2.94
N LEU A 113 22.30 3.69 -2.34
CA LEU A 113 20.87 3.59 -2.07
C LEU A 113 20.02 3.53 -3.36
N GLU A 114 20.18 4.50 -4.25
CA GLU A 114 19.35 4.64 -5.46
C GLU A 114 19.44 3.38 -6.34
N ARG A 115 20.66 2.96 -6.67
CA ARG A 115 20.90 1.75 -7.47
C ARG A 115 20.42 0.48 -6.78
N THR A 116 20.40 0.47 -5.45
CA THR A 116 19.80 -0.65 -4.71
C THR A 116 18.30 -0.67 -4.92
N CYS A 117 17.60 0.47 -4.79
CA CYS A 117 16.15 0.57 -5.00
C CYS A 117 15.71 0.04 -6.38
N ASP A 118 16.49 0.29 -7.44
CA ASP A 118 16.21 -0.23 -8.79
C ASP A 118 16.18 -1.76 -8.84
N ARG A 119 17.03 -2.40 -8.01
CA ARG A 119 17.21 -3.86 -7.98
C ARG A 119 16.24 -4.58 -7.05
N LEU A 120 15.55 -3.87 -6.15
CA LEU A 120 14.66 -4.51 -5.19
C LEU A 120 13.36 -4.97 -5.87
N VAL A 121 13.00 -6.24 -5.64
CA VAL A 121 11.68 -6.78 -5.93
C VAL A 121 11.03 -7.12 -4.59
N GLY A 122 10.00 -6.36 -4.21
CA GLY A 122 9.48 -6.42 -2.85
C GLY A 122 8.35 -5.45 -2.57
N MET A 123 7.79 -5.57 -1.37
CA MET A 123 6.94 -4.56 -0.75
C MET A 123 7.66 -4.04 0.49
N PHE A 124 7.93 -2.75 0.60
CA PHE A 124 8.81 -2.23 1.64
C PHE A 124 8.60 -0.74 1.93
N ALA A 125 8.78 -0.40 3.19
CA ALA A 125 9.05 0.95 3.65
C ALA A 125 10.22 0.88 4.63
N PHE A 126 11.19 1.77 4.52
CA PHE A 126 12.32 1.79 5.44
C PHE A 126 12.90 3.17 5.69
N GLY A 127 13.47 3.35 6.87
CA GLY A 127 14.34 4.46 7.22
C GLY A 127 15.79 3.98 7.31
N LEU A 128 16.66 4.54 6.48
CA LEU A 128 18.10 4.26 6.43
C LEU A 128 18.86 5.50 6.87
N TRP A 129 19.66 5.36 7.91
CA TRP A 129 20.61 6.37 8.34
C TRP A 129 22.00 6.06 7.83
N ASP A 130 22.60 7.03 7.14
CA ASP A 130 24.01 7.02 6.79
C ASP A 130 24.79 7.87 7.79
N ARG A 131 25.56 7.23 8.68
CA ARG A 131 26.33 7.92 9.73
C ARG A 131 27.50 8.73 9.17
N GLN A 132 28.02 8.36 8.01
CA GLN A 132 29.15 9.04 7.39
C GLN A 132 28.70 10.32 6.69
N GLU A 133 27.60 10.23 5.93
CA GLU A 133 27.04 11.39 5.22
C GLU A 133 26.04 12.17 6.06
N ARG A 134 25.73 11.68 7.27
CA ARG A 134 24.72 12.23 8.19
C ARG A 134 23.40 12.52 7.46
N ARG A 135 22.91 11.51 6.74
CA ARG A 135 21.70 11.60 5.92
C ARG A 135 20.70 10.51 6.28
N LEU A 136 19.48 10.92 6.59
CA LEU A 136 18.34 10.03 6.75
C LEU A 136 17.64 9.91 5.41
N SER A 137 17.45 8.67 4.94
CA SER A 137 16.67 8.36 3.75
C SER A 137 15.45 7.51 4.12
N LEU A 138 14.27 7.99 3.76
CA LEU A 138 13.02 7.25 3.85
C LEU A 138 12.66 6.75 2.47
N VAL A 139 12.41 5.45 2.32
CA VAL A 139 12.08 4.84 1.04
C VAL A 139 10.76 4.11 1.13
N ARG A 140 9.91 4.28 0.13
CA ARG A 140 8.64 3.54 -0.01
C ARG A 140 8.62 2.80 -1.34
N ASP A 141 8.14 1.57 -1.32
CA ASP A 141 8.13 0.67 -2.48
C ASP A 141 7.34 1.23 -3.67
N ARG A 142 7.54 0.58 -4.82
CA ARG A 142 7.06 0.99 -6.14
C ARG A 142 5.58 1.37 -6.13
N LEU A 143 4.73 0.57 -5.48
CA LEU A 143 3.28 0.77 -5.45
C LEU A 143 2.76 1.30 -4.11
N GLY A 144 3.65 1.52 -3.14
CA GLY A 144 3.29 2.02 -1.82
C GLY A 144 2.53 1.00 -0.99
N VAL A 145 2.78 -0.30 -1.18
CA VAL A 145 2.13 -1.38 -0.44
C VAL A 145 2.38 -1.23 1.06
N LYS A 146 3.60 -0.87 1.46
CA LYS A 146 3.89 -0.56 2.86
C LYS A 146 3.67 0.93 3.13
N PRO A 147 2.98 1.29 4.22
CA PRO A 147 2.72 2.68 4.55
C PRO A 147 3.98 3.36 5.12
N LEU A 148 4.15 4.64 4.78
CA LEU A 148 5.18 5.50 5.34
C LEU A 148 4.70 6.95 5.38
N TYR A 149 4.66 7.49 6.59
CA TYR A 149 4.22 8.84 6.91
C TYR A 149 5.38 9.64 7.48
N TYR A 150 5.39 10.94 7.24
CA TYR A 150 6.35 11.87 7.82
C TYR A 150 5.72 13.22 8.14
N ALA A 151 6.34 13.96 9.07
CA ALA A 151 5.88 15.28 9.48
C ALA A 151 7.00 16.09 10.17
N ARG A 152 6.70 17.36 10.42
CA ARG A 152 7.42 18.20 11.38
C ARG A 152 6.66 18.24 12.71
N ALA A 153 7.34 17.96 13.81
CA ALA A 153 6.83 18.07 15.18
C ALA A 153 7.74 19.02 15.96
N GLY A 154 7.38 20.31 16.01
CA GLY A 154 8.30 21.37 16.42
C GLY A 154 9.54 21.38 15.52
N ASP A 155 10.72 21.41 16.13
CA ASP A 155 12.01 21.36 15.43
C ASP A 155 12.43 19.95 15.01
N SER A 156 11.61 18.93 15.27
CA SER A 156 11.96 17.54 14.96
C SER A 156 11.28 17.07 13.68
N PHE A 157 12.02 16.36 12.85
CA PHE A 157 11.46 15.56 11.78
C PHE A 157 11.04 14.19 12.32
N VAL A 158 9.84 13.72 11.99
CA VAL A 158 9.31 12.46 12.49
C VAL A 158 8.77 11.61 11.34
N PHE A 159 8.88 10.29 11.45
CA PHE A 159 8.31 9.36 10.50
C PHE A 159 7.79 8.08 11.17
N GLY A 160 6.93 7.37 10.45
CA GLY A 160 6.42 6.08 10.91
C GLY A 160 5.51 5.38 9.91
N SER A 161 5.25 4.10 10.17
CA SER A 161 4.30 3.31 9.38
C SER A 161 2.86 3.75 9.54
N GLU A 162 2.53 4.48 10.60
CA GLU A 162 1.18 4.84 11.03
C GLU A 162 1.23 6.23 11.69
N LEU A 163 0.23 7.08 11.44
CA LEU A 163 0.10 8.43 12.01
C LEU A 163 0.08 8.44 13.54
N LYS A 164 -0.44 7.39 14.19
CA LYS A 164 -0.43 7.31 15.66
C LYS A 164 0.99 7.24 16.25
N ALA A 165 1.97 6.76 15.48
CA ALA A 165 3.37 6.86 15.90
C ALA A 165 3.88 8.31 15.88
N LEU A 166 3.49 9.11 14.88
CA LEU A 166 3.84 10.53 14.81
C LEU A 166 3.14 11.32 15.92
N ARG A 167 1.86 11.03 16.18
CA ARG A 167 1.07 11.67 17.24
C ARG A 167 1.59 11.38 18.65
N ALA A 168 2.33 10.30 18.84
CA ALA A 168 2.98 9.99 20.11
C ALA A 168 4.15 10.94 20.45
N VAL A 169 4.63 11.73 19.48
CA VAL A 169 5.72 12.69 19.70
C VAL A 169 5.18 13.95 20.40
N PRO A 170 5.79 14.39 21.51
CA PRO A 170 5.41 15.63 22.17
C PRO A 170 5.43 16.83 21.21
N GLY A 171 4.33 17.59 21.18
CA GLY A 171 4.21 18.77 20.32
C GLY A 171 3.83 18.49 18.87
N PHE A 172 3.44 17.25 18.52
CA PHE A 172 2.89 16.97 17.18
C PHE A 172 1.61 17.80 16.91
N PRO A 173 1.53 18.56 15.80
CA PRO A 173 0.35 19.35 15.47
C PRO A 173 -0.75 18.46 14.89
N ALA A 174 -1.70 18.07 15.72
CA ALA A 174 -2.79 17.15 15.36
C ALA A 174 -4.03 17.85 14.75
N ASP A 175 -3.85 19.03 14.15
CA ASP A 175 -4.93 19.74 13.48
C ASP A 175 -5.41 19.00 12.22
N LEU A 176 -6.72 18.89 12.07
CA LEU A 176 -7.33 18.27 10.90
C LEU A 176 -7.12 19.12 9.65
N ASP A 177 -6.83 18.46 8.54
CA ASP A 177 -6.81 19.06 7.22
C ASP A 177 -8.21 19.00 6.59
N ARG A 178 -8.84 20.17 6.44
CA ARG A 178 -10.19 20.27 5.86
C ARG A 178 -10.21 19.93 4.38
N ASP A 179 -9.12 20.18 3.66
CA ASP A 179 -9.01 19.82 2.25
C ASP A 179 -8.85 18.29 2.12
N ALA A 180 -8.13 17.66 3.03
CA ALA A 180 -8.04 16.20 3.09
C ALA A 180 -9.39 15.54 3.43
N LEU A 181 -10.19 16.14 4.32
CA LEU A 181 -11.56 15.69 4.58
C LEU A 181 -12.45 15.80 3.34
N ALA A 182 -12.32 16.87 2.55
CA ALA A 182 -13.04 16.99 1.29
C ALA A 182 -12.64 15.87 0.30
N LEU A 183 -11.36 15.49 0.25
CA LEU A 183 -10.91 14.33 -0.53
C LEU A 183 -11.54 13.03 -0.03
N TYR A 184 -11.62 12.81 1.28
CA TYR A 184 -12.27 11.64 1.86
C TYR A 184 -13.75 11.55 1.46
N PHE A 185 -14.55 12.60 1.65
CA PHE A 185 -15.97 12.58 1.28
C PHE A 185 -16.18 12.41 -0.23
N ARG A 186 -15.21 12.86 -1.03
CA ARG A 186 -15.27 12.75 -2.48
C ARG A 186 -14.88 11.36 -2.99
N HIS A 187 -13.83 10.77 -2.44
CA HIS A 187 -13.16 9.59 -2.98
C HIS A 187 -13.21 8.36 -2.07
N ASN A 188 -13.83 8.47 -0.89
CA ASN A 188 -13.85 7.47 0.18
C ASN A 188 -12.48 7.14 0.79
N PHE A 189 -11.42 7.86 0.45
CA PHE A 189 -10.10 7.73 1.09
C PHE A 189 -9.31 9.04 0.93
N ILE A 190 -8.25 9.19 1.71
CA ILE A 190 -7.33 10.32 1.60
C ILE A 190 -6.12 9.86 0.76
N PRO A 191 -5.93 10.36 -0.48
CA PRO A 191 -4.82 9.95 -1.32
C PRO A 191 -3.48 10.53 -0.81
N ALA A 192 -2.37 9.87 -1.16
CA ALA A 192 -1.05 10.49 -1.02
C ALA A 192 -0.98 11.77 -1.89
N PRO A 193 -0.21 12.80 -1.48
CA PRO A 193 0.62 12.85 -0.28
C PRO A 193 -0.14 13.28 0.99
N TRP A 194 -1.46 13.51 0.92
CA TRP A 194 -2.26 14.02 2.03
C TRP A 194 -2.46 13.01 3.15
N THR A 195 -2.75 13.50 4.36
CA THR A 195 -3.21 12.71 5.50
C THR A 195 -4.37 13.44 6.16
N ILE A 196 -5.06 12.80 7.10
CA ILE A 196 -6.08 13.49 7.90
C ILE A 196 -5.52 14.68 8.71
N TYR A 197 -4.21 14.68 9.02
CA TYR A 197 -3.54 15.75 9.75
C TYR A 197 -2.82 16.72 8.81
N ARG A 198 -3.03 18.02 9.02
CA ARG A 198 -2.41 19.06 8.19
C ARG A 198 -0.88 19.02 8.21
N ALA A 199 -0.30 18.66 9.35
CA ALA A 199 1.14 18.63 9.56
C ALA A 199 1.84 17.40 8.94
N ALA A 200 1.10 16.35 8.59
CA ALA A 200 1.67 15.09 8.13
C ALA A 200 1.41 14.82 6.65
N ARG A 201 2.32 14.06 6.04
CA ARG A 201 2.26 13.63 4.65
C ARG A 201 2.54 12.13 4.53
N LYS A 202 1.93 11.50 3.53
CA LYS A 202 2.27 10.15 3.06
C LYS A 202 3.39 10.29 2.04
N LEU A 203 4.49 9.56 2.22
CA LEU A 203 5.49 9.46 1.15
C LEU A 203 4.85 8.77 -0.05
N GLU A 204 4.92 9.36 -1.24
CA GLU A 204 4.33 8.77 -2.44
C GLU A 204 5.04 7.46 -2.83
N PRO A 205 4.36 6.54 -3.54
CA PRO A 205 4.96 5.31 -4.06
C PRO A 205 6.19 5.56 -4.94
N GLY A 206 7.19 4.68 -4.87
CA GLY A 206 8.37 4.72 -5.72
C GLY A 206 9.31 5.91 -5.44
N ARG A 207 9.25 6.48 -4.23
CA ARG A 207 10.01 7.67 -3.84
C ARG A 207 11.03 7.40 -2.73
N ILE A 208 12.09 8.20 -2.75
CA ILE A 208 13.06 8.39 -1.69
C ILE A 208 12.88 9.81 -1.16
N LEU A 209 12.73 9.97 0.15
CA LEU A 209 12.80 11.25 0.84
C LEU A 209 14.12 11.32 1.62
N GLN A 210 14.89 12.38 1.43
CA GLN A 210 16.19 12.55 2.08
C GLN A 210 16.24 13.81 2.93
N ILE A 211 16.87 13.70 4.10
CA ILE A 211 17.13 14.80 5.02
C ILE A 211 18.58 14.71 5.47
N GLU A 212 19.30 15.83 5.34
CA GLU A 212 20.70 15.96 5.75
C GLU A 212 20.80 16.72 7.07
N VAL A 213 21.94 16.57 7.74
CA VAL A 213 22.27 17.29 8.97
C VAL A 213 23.26 18.43 8.70
N PRO A 214 23.00 19.66 9.19
CA PRO A 214 21.85 20.08 9.99
C PRO A 214 20.56 20.11 9.16
N ASP A 215 19.44 19.86 9.84
CA ASP A 215 18.11 19.65 9.29
C ASP A 215 17.74 20.59 8.13
N GLN A 216 17.68 20.05 6.91
CA GLN A 216 17.23 20.79 5.73
C GLN A 216 15.80 20.39 5.33
N GLU A 217 15.20 21.18 4.45
CA GLU A 217 13.94 20.77 3.83
C GLU A 217 14.11 19.43 3.11
N PRO A 218 13.17 18.48 3.31
CA PRO A 218 13.29 17.16 2.71
C PRO A 218 13.30 17.23 1.18
N VAL A 219 14.26 16.54 0.56
CA VAL A 219 14.30 16.36 -0.90
C VAL A 219 13.64 15.04 -1.25
N ILE A 220 12.69 15.06 -2.18
CA ILE A 220 11.96 13.86 -2.63
C ILE A 220 12.29 13.56 -4.08
N THR A 221 12.81 12.36 -4.35
CA THR A 221 13.15 11.87 -5.70
C THR A 221 12.37 10.60 -6.02
N ALA A 222 12.09 10.35 -7.31
CA ALA A 222 11.60 9.04 -7.76
C ALA A 222 12.77 8.12 -8.08
N PHE A 223 12.63 6.86 -7.67
CA PHE A 223 13.36 5.75 -8.28
C PHE A 223 12.45 4.88 -9.16
N TRP A 224 11.12 5.06 -9.07
CA TRP A 224 10.17 4.31 -9.88
C TRP A 224 8.87 5.08 -10.12
N SER A 225 8.25 4.86 -11.28
CA SER A 225 7.00 5.51 -11.68
C SER A 225 6.11 4.54 -12.48
N ALA A 226 4.91 4.25 -11.96
CA ALA A 226 3.91 3.45 -12.65
C ALA A 226 3.53 4.05 -14.02
N ARG A 227 3.50 5.38 -14.08
CA ARG A 227 3.24 6.13 -15.31
C ARG A 227 4.30 5.85 -16.36
N GLU A 228 5.57 5.93 -16.00
CA GLU A 228 6.68 5.73 -16.94
C GLU A 228 6.69 4.28 -17.44
N VAL A 229 6.43 3.31 -16.56
CA VAL A 229 6.29 1.89 -16.95
C VAL A 229 5.16 1.69 -17.96
N TRP A 230 4.00 2.33 -17.72
CA TRP A 230 2.86 2.25 -18.64
C TRP A 230 3.15 2.94 -19.99
N GLU A 231 3.71 4.14 -19.96
CA GLU A 231 4.08 4.90 -21.16
C GLU A 231 5.14 4.19 -21.99
N GLU A 232 6.08 3.49 -21.35
CA GLU A 232 7.02 2.61 -22.03
C GLU A 232 6.31 1.41 -22.67
N GLY A 233 5.50 0.66 -21.92
CA GLY A 233 4.77 -0.49 -22.46
C GLY A 233 3.82 -0.15 -23.61
N ALA A 234 3.26 1.07 -23.61
CA ALA A 234 2.46 1.58 -24.73
C ALA A 234 3.30 1.92 -25.97
N ARG A 235 4.56 2.33 -25.81
CA ARG A 235 5.50 2.58 -26.92
C ARG A 235 6.09 1.29 -27.47
N THR A 236 6.29 0.28 -26.62
CA THR A 236 6.87 -1.02 -26.97
C THR A 236 5.91 -2.17 -26.65
N PRO A 237 4.75 -2.23 -27.33
CA PRO A 237 3.75 -3.26 -27.05
C PRO A 237 4.29 -4.66 -27.35
N PHE A 238 3.78 -5.65 -26.61
CA PHE A 238 4.07 -7.05 -26.88
C PHE A 238 3.65 -7.43 -28.30
N ALA A 239 4.58 -8.00 -29.07
CA ALA A 239 4.39 -8.30 -30.48
C ALA A 239 3.89 -9.74 -30.77
N GLY A 240 3.77 -10.58 -29.75
CA GLY A 240 3.33 -11.97 -29.88
C GLY A 240 1.81 -12.12 -30.00
N ALA A 241 1.37 -13.36 -30.23
CA ALA A 241 -0.04 -13.70 -30.29
C ALA A 241 -0.71 -13.63 -28.90
N LEU A 242 -2.04 -13.53 -28.86
CA LEU A 242 -2.79 -13.50 -27.61
C LEU A 242 -2.49 -14.71 -26.71
N ALA A 243 -2.40 -15.91 -27.29
CA ALA A 243 -2.06 -17.12 -26.54
C ALA A 243 -0.67 -17.01 -25.87
N GLU A 244 0.33 -16.51 -26.60
CA GLU A 244 1.68 -16.30 -26.06
C GLU A 244 1.69 -15.22 -24.95
N ALA A 245 0.84 -14.21 -25.06
CA ALA A 245 0.67 -13.20 -24.02
C ALA A 245 0.05 -13.80 -22.74
N VAL A 246 -0.94 -14.69 -22.89
CA VAL A 246 -1.56 -15.41 -21.77
C VAL A 246 -0.55 -16.33 -21.09
N ASP A 247 0.19 -17.14 -21.85
CA ASP A 247 1.21 -18.04 -21.30
C ASP A 247 2.30 -17.26 -20.56
N ARG A 248 2.74 -16.13 -21.14
CA ARG A 248 3.72 -15.25 -20.49
C ARG A 248 3.18 -14.63 -19.21
N LEU A 249 1.92 -14.20 -19.21
CA LEU A 249 1.28 -13.65 -18.02
C LEU A 249 1.17 -14.72 -16.92
N GLU A 250 0.77 -15.94 -17.26
CA GLU A 250 0.71 -17.04 -16.31
C GLU A 250 2.08 -17.32 -15.68
N GLY A 251 3.15 -17.37 -16.49
CA GLY A 251 4.51 -17.53 -15.98
C GLY A 251 4.95 -16.42 -15.03
N LEU A 252 4.60 -15.16 -15.34
CA LEU A 252 4.90 -14.01 -14.47
C LEU A 252 4.10 -14.05 -13.16
N LEU A 253 2.83 -14.45 -13.20
CA LEU A 253 2.01 -14.62 -12.00
C LEU A 253 2.52 -15.77 -11.13
N ASP A 254 2.91 -16.89 -11.74
CA ASP A 254 3.50 -18.03 -11.04
C ASP A 254 4.78 -17.62 -10.31
N GLU A 255 5.72 -16.96 -11.00
CA GLU A 255 6.94 -16.42 -10.38
C GLU A 255 6.60 -15.46 -9.24
N ALA A 256 5.66 -14.53 -9.45
CA ALA A 256 5.28 -13.56 -8.44
C ALA A 256 4.68 -14.21 -7.18
N VAL A 257 3.89 -15.27 -7.32
CA VAL A 257 3.31 -16.03 -6.21
C VAL A 257 4.39 -16.84 -5.49
N GLN A 258 5.24 -17.57 -6.22
CA GLN A 258 6.33 -18.35 -5.61
C GLN A 258 7.27 -17.48 -4.77
N LEU A 259 7.61 -16.29 -5.29
CA LEU A 259 8.44 -15.30 -4.60
C LEU A 259 7.83 -14.84 -3.27
N ARG A 260 6.50 -14.79 -3.16
CA ARG A 260 5.74 -14.39 -1.96
C ARG A 260 5.44 -15.54 -1.00
N MET A 261 5.66 -16.78 -1.41
CA MET A 261 5.51 -17.97 -0.56
C MET A 261 6.76 -18.28 0.26
N VAL A 262 7.87 -17.58 0.02
CA VAL A 262 9.13 -17.77 0.77
C VAL A 262 8.99 -17.15 2.17
N ALA A 263 8.76 -17.99 3.18
CA ALA A 263 8.69 -17.61 4.59
C ALA A 263 9.21 -18.72 5.51
N ASP A 264 9.67 -18.36 6.72
CA ASP A 264 10.04 -19.31 7.79
C ASP A 264 8.85 -19.62 8.72
N VAL A 265 7.66 -19.15 8.35
CA VAL A 265 6.39 -19.26 9.09
C VAL A 265 5.28 -19.77 8.17
N PRO A 266 4.16 -20.30 8.71
CA PRO A 266 3.05 -20.75 7.89
C PRO A 266 2.44 -19.62 7.03
N VAL A 267 2.17 -19.95 5.78
CA VAL A 267 1.59 -19.07 4.75
C VAL A 267 0.22 -19.62 4.33
N GLY A 268 -0.77 -18.76 4.20
CA GLY A 268 -2.11 -19.09 3.67
C GLY A 268 -2.59 -18.09 2.62
N ALA A 269 -3.87 -18.18 2.26
CA ALA A 269 -4.50 -17.26 1.32
C ALA A 269 -5.86 -16.75 1.84
N LEU A 270 -6.18 -15.51 1.51
CA LEU A 270 -7.52 -14.96 1.63
C LEU A 270 -8.28 -15.29 0.35
N LEU A 271 -9.28 -16.15 0.46
CA LEU A 271 -10.03 -16.68 -0.68
C LEU A 271 -11.44 -16.06 -0.70
N SER A 272 -11.81 -15.49 -1.85
CA SER A 272 -13.16 -15.03 -2.16
C SER A 272 -13.74 -15.80 -3.35
N GLY A 273 -14.97 -15.47 -3.75
CA GLY A 273 -15.55 -16.00 -4.98
C GLY A 273 -14.99 -15.37 -6.26
N GLY A 274 -14.13 -14.36 -6.15
CA GLY A 274 -13.58 -13.59 -7.26
C GLY A 274 -12.44 -14.29 -8.00
N ILE A 275 -12.24 -13.90 -9.26
CA ILE A 275 -11.21 -14.48 -10.13
C ILE A 275 -9.79 -14.21 -9.63
N ASP A 276 -9.56 -13.05 -9.01
CA ASP A 276 -8.23 -12.62 -8.57
C ASP A 276 -7.69 -13.50 -7.43
N SER A 277 -8.47 -13.60 -6.34
CA SER A 277 -8.10 -14.44 -5.18
C SER A 277 -8.08 -15.93 -5.54
N SER A 278 -8.97 -16.38 -6.41
CA SER A 278 -9.00 -17.75 -6.94
C SER A 278 -7.73 -18.06 -7.74
N THR A 279 -7.28 -17.13 -8.59
CA THR A 279 -6.05 -17.29 -9.39
C THR A 279 -4.83 -17.36 -8.51
N VAL A 280 -4.69 -16.45 -7.54
CA VAL A 280 -3.59 -16.47 -6.56
C VAL A 280 -3.59 -17.79 -5.78
N THR A 281 -4.75 -18.23 -5.30
CA THR A 281 -4.89 -19.48 -4.53
C THR A 281 -4.54 -20.70 -5.38
N ALA A 282 -4.95 -20.74 -6.64
CA ALA A 282 -4.62 -21.84 -7.55
C ALA A 282 -3.12 -21.95 -7.81
N LEU A 283 -2.45 -20.81 -8.04
CA LEU A 283 -0.99 -20.75 -8.21
C LEU A 283 -0.26 -21.15 -6.93
N MET A 284 -0.75 -20.71 -5.76
CA MET A 284 -0.20 -21.14 -4.47
C MET A 284 -0.35 -22.66 -4.28
N GLN A 285 -1.52 -23.20 -4.57
CA GLN A 285 -1.81 -24.63 -4.43
C GLN A 285 -0.95 -25.48 -5.38
N ARG A 286 -0.67 -24.97 -6.59
CA ARG A 286 0.25 -25.61 -7.54
C ARG A 286 1.69 -25.64 -7.04
N ALA A 287 2.14 -24.58 -6.37
CA ALA A 287 3.50 -24.48 -5.84
C ALA A 287 3.69 -25.18 -4.48
N ALA A 288 2.59 -25.41 -3.74
CA ALA A 288 2.63 -26.02 -2.41
C ALA A 288 2.84 -27.55 -2.46
N SER A 289 3.52 -28.08 -1.44
CA SER A 289 3.69 -29.53 -1.25
C SER A 289 2.49 -30.22 -0.59
N GLY A 290 1.50 -29.46 -0.15
CA GLY A 290 0.28 -29.93 0.51
C GLY A 290 -0.87 -28.94 0.37
N PRO A 291 -2.02 -29.21 1.01
CA PRO A 291 -3.17 -28.31 0.97
C PRO A 291 -2.81 -26.91 1.51
N VAL A 292 -3.06 -25.88 0.70
CA VAL A 292 -2.91 -24.49 1.14
C VAL A 292 -4.06 -24.15 2.08
N ARG A 293 -3.76 -23.46 3.18
CA ARG A 293 -4.79 -22.94 4.08
C ARG A 293 -5.47 -21.72 3.48
N THR A 294 -6.79 -21.77 3.35
CA THR A 294 -7.58 -20.68 2.77
C THR A 294 -8.64 -20.18 3.73
N PHE A 295 -8.84 -18.86 3.79
CA PHE A 295 -9.75 -18.22 4.74
C PHE A 295 -10.77 -17.35 4.01
N SER A 296 -12.04 -17.44 4.38
CA SER A 296 -13.11 -16.58 3.84
C SER A 296 -14.07 -16.12 4.93
N ILE A 297 -14.77 -15.01 4.66
CA ILE A 297 -15.87 -14.51 5.48
C ILE A 297 -17.17 -14.72 4.72
N GLY A 298 -18.12 -15.38 5.38
CA GLY A 298 -19.49 -15.52 4.92
C GLY A 298 -20.44 -14.59 5.64
N PHE A 299 -21.58 -14.33 5.02
CA PHE A 299 -22.65 -13.50 5.59
C PHE A 299 -23.91 -14.32 5.79
N ARG A 300 -24.71 -14.01 6.82
CA ARG A 300 -26.01 -14.68 7.02
C ARG A 300 -27.13 -14.00 6.23
N GLU A 301 -26.90 -12.77 5.79
CA GLU A 301 -27.82 -11.95 5.04
C GLU A 301 -27.84 -12.37 3.55
N PRO A 302 -29.00 -12.78 2.99
CA PRO A 302 -29.10 -13.19 1.59
C PRO A 302 -28.68 -12.08 0.62
N GLY A 303 -27.85 -12.41 -0.37
CA GLY A 303 -27.38 -11.49 -1.42
C GLY A 303 -26.06 -10.78 -1.13
N LEU A 304 -25.47 -10.97 0.06
CA LEU A 304 -24.13 -10.48 0.43
C LEU A 304 -23.11 -11.60 0.64
N ASP A 305 -23.53 -12.86 0.57
CA ASP A 305 -22.70 -14.02 0.88
C ASP A 305 -22.02 -14.60 -0.37
N GLU A 306 -20.69 -14.49 -0.43
CA GLU A 306 -19.85 -15.12 -1.44
C GLU A 306 -19.21 -16.44 -0.96
N ALA A 307 -19.47 -16.87 0.28
CA ALA A 307 -18.83 -18.04 0.87
C ALA A 307 -19.08 -19.32 0.08
N ALA A 308 -20.26 -19.46 -0.53
CA ALA A 308 -20.57 -20.62 -1.38
C ALA A 308 -19.63 -20.73 -2.60
N GLN A 309 -19.25 -19.61 -3.21
CA GLN A 309 -18.31 -19.61 -4.34
C GLN A 309 -16.90 -19.91 -3.86
N ALA A 310 -16.46 -19.28 -2.76
CA ALA A 310 -15.16 -19.55 -2.15
C ALA A 310 -15.02 -21.04 -1.77
N ARG A 311 -16.06 -21.65 -1.20
CA ARG A 311 -16.12 -23.08 -0.88
C ARG A 311 -16.00 -23.97 -2.12
N ALA A 312 -16.68 -23.60 -3.21
CA ALA A 312 -16.60 -24.34 -4.46
C ALA A 312 -15.19 -24.30 -5.05
N VAL A 313 -14.53 -23.13 -5.02
CA VAL A 313 -13.14 -22.97 -5.44
C VAL A 313 -12.19 -23.78 -4.55
N ALA A 314 -12.36 -23.69 -3.23
CA ALA A 314 -11.56 -24.46 -2.27
C ALA A 314 -11.67 -25.97 -2.49
N ALA A 315 -12.89 -26.48 -2.68
CA ALA A 315 -13.14 -27.89 -2.98
C ALA A 315 -12.51 -28.32 -4.31
N HIS A 316 -12.55 -27.46 -5.34
CA HIS A 316 -11.92 -27.72 -6.63
C HIS A 316 -10.39 -27.78 -6.53
N LEU A 317 -9.78 -26.87 -5.76
CA LEU A 317 -8.33 -26.80 -5.57
C LEU A 317 -7.80 -27.81 -4.54
N GLY A 318 -8.65 -28.34 -3.67
CA GLY A 318 -8.25 -29.24 -2.59
C GLY A 318 -7.54 -28.53 -1.43
N THR A 319 -7.96 -27.30 -1.11
CA THR A 319 -7.36 -26.48 -0.04
C THR A 319 -7.91 -26.83 1.35
N GLU A 320 -7.16 -26.49 2.41
CA GLU A 320 -7.64 -26.56 3.80
C GLU A 320 -8.43 -25.29 4.11
N HIS A 321 -9.74 -25.31 3.84
CA HIS A 321 -10.58 -24.11 3.90
C HIS A 321 -11.24 -23.89 5.27
N THR A 322 -11.09 -22.68 5.82
CA THR A 322 -11.78 -22.21 7.01
C THR A 322 -12.68 -21.02 6.66
N GLU A 323 -13.93 -21.08 7.11
CA GLU A 323 -14.93 -20.04 6.88
C GLU A 323 -15.41 -19.49 8.23
N LEU A 324 -15.60 -18.17 8.29
CA LEU A 324 -16.26 -17.52 9.43
C LEU A 324 -17.48 -16.75 8.93
N TYR A 325 -18.66 -17.16 9.42
CA TYR A 325 -19.91 -16.45 9.13
C TYR A 325 -20.13 -15.33 10.14
N VAL A 326 -20.20 -14.09 9.65
CA VAL A 326 -20.45 -12.90 10.47
C VAL A 326 -21.87 -12.38 10.26
N THR A 327 -22.42 -11.74 11.29
CA THR A 327 -23.71 -11.04 11.26
C THR A 327 -23.50 -9.53 11.29
N GLY A 328 -24.55 -8.77 10.95
CA GLY A 328 -24.55 -7.33 11.18
C GLY A 328 -24.23 -6.91 12.64
N GLN A 329 -24.57 -7.72 13.64
CA GLN A 329 -24.23 -7.44 15.04
C GLN A 329 -22.73 -7.61 15.32
N ASP A 330 -22.10 -8.64 14.76
CA ASP A 330 -20.66 -8.85 14.87
C ASP A 330 -19.88 -7.68 14.25
N MET A 331 -20.38 -7.16 13.13
CA MET A 331 -19.80 -5.98 12.49
C MET A 331 -19.92 -4.72 13.35
N LEU A 332 -21.09 -4.49 13.96
CA LEU A 332 -21.28 -3.37 14.87
C LEU A 332 -20.38 -3.48 16.11
N ALA A 333 -20.16 -4.70 16.61
CA ALA A 333 -19.25 -4.95 17.73
C ALA A 333 -17.77 -4.65 17.38
N MET A 334 -17.39 -4.71 16.10
CA MET A 334 -16.04 -4.35 15.64
C MET A 334 -15.82 -2.84 15.50
N LEU A 335 -16.86 -2.02 15.38
CA LEU A 335 -16.75 -0.57 15.17
C LEU A 335 -15.84 0.14 16.18
N PRO A 336 -15.87 -0.15 17.50
CA PRO A 336 -14.97 0.50 18.46
C PRO A 336 -13.48 0.22 18.23
N GLN A 337 -13.13 -0.86 17.49
CA GLN A 337 -11.74 -1.20 17.17
C GLN A 337 -11.24 -0.49 15.90
N VAL A 338 -12.15 -0.06 15.01
CA VAL A 338 -11.81 0.55 13.71
C VAL A 338 -10.81 1.70 13.84
N PRO A 339 -10.95 2.68 14.78
CA PRO A 339 -9.97 3.77 14.94
C PRO A 339 -8.59 3.32 15.43
N ARG A 340 -8.46 2.08 15.93
CA ARG A 340 -7.17 1.50 16.32
C ARG A 340 -6.47 0.80 15.15
N LEU A 341 -7.27 0.25 14.22
CA LEU A 341 -6.80 -0.42 13.02
C LEU A 341 -6.41 0.58 11.93
N TRP A 342 -7.24 1.61 11.73
CA TRP A 342 -7.05 2.63 10.71
C TRP A 342 -6.77 3.98 11.35
N ASP A 343 -5.67 4.59 10.93
CA ASP A 343 -5.18 5.85 11.48
C ASP A 343 -5.89 7.10 10.93
N GLU A 344 -6.67 6.91 9.87
CA GLU A 344 -7.51 7.93 9.25
C GLU A 344 -8.76 7.28 8.64
N PRO A 345 -9.82 8.06 8.37
CA PRO A 345 -11.04 7.52 7.77
C PRO A 345 -10.78 6.83 6.43
N PHE A 346 -11.27 5.59 6.31
CA PHE A 346 -11.20 4.77 5.11
C PHE A 346 -12.59 4.21 4.79
N GLY A 347 -13.18 4.68 3.71
CA GLY A 347 -14.58 4.48 3.31
C GLY A 347 -14.78 3.25 2.44
N ASP A 348 -14.14 2.14 2.80
CA ASP A 348 -14.32 0.85 2.15
C ASP A 348 -15.29 -0.02 2.97
N SER A 349 -16.32 -0.55 2.30
CA SER A 349 -17.26 -1.50 2.90
C SER A 349 -16.59 -2.80 3.32
N SER A 350 -15.46 -3.16 2.72
CA SER A 350 -14.71 -4.38 3.03
C SER A 350 -13.89 -4.27 4.32
N GLN A 351 -13.67 -3.07 4.88
CA GLN A 351 -12.70 -2.85 5.95
C GLN A 351 -12.95 -3.71 7.22
N ILE A 352 -14.23 -3.91 7.58
CA ILE A 352 -14.62 -4.73 8.75
C ILE A 352 -14.50 -6.22 8.40
N PRO A 353 -15.09 -6.73 7.30
CA PRO A 353 -14.83 -8.10 6.83
C PRO A 353 -13.34 -8.45 6.74
N THR A 354 -12.52 -7.54 6.22
CA THR A 354 -11.07 -7.74 6.10
C THR A 354 -10.40 -7.83 7.46
N ALA A 355 -10.83 -7.05 8.46
CA ALA A 355 -10.34 -7.20 9.83
C ALA A 355 -10.73 -8.57 10.43
N CYS A 356 -11.96 -9.03 10.18
CA CYS A 356 -12.44 -10.34 10.64
C CYS A 356 -11.66 -11.49 9.98
N VAL A 357 -11.44 -11.44 8.66
CA VAL A 357 -10.70 -12.51 7.95
C VAL A 357 -9.23 -12.54 8.36
N CYS A 358 -8.62 -11.37 8.61
CA CYS A 358 -7.26 -11.29 9.12
C CYS A 358 -7.16 -11.88 10.53
N ALA A 359 -8.16 -11.64 11.39
CA ALA A 359 -8.21 -12.21 12.73
C ALA A 359 -8.31 -13.75 12.67
N LEU A 360 -9.21 -14.27 11.82
CA LEU A 360 -9.36 -15.71 11.57
C LEU A 360 -8.06 -16.34 11.03
N ALA A 361 -7.48 -15.74 10.00
CA ALA A 361 -6.24 -16.23 9.40
C ALA A 361 -5.09 -16.27 10.42
N ARG A 362 -5.00 -15.26 11.30
CA ARG A 362 -3.92 -15.16 12.29
C ARG A 362 -3.89 -16.33 13.28
N GLU A 363 -5.02 -17.01 13.49
CA GLU A 363 -5.11 -18.21 14.34
C GLU A 363 -4.27 -19.38 13.79
N GLN A 364 -4.05 -19.41 12.47
CA GLN A 364 -3.42 -20.56 11.80
C GLN A 364 -2.19 -20.21 10.96
N VAL A 365 -2.08 -18.97 10.47
CA VAL A 365 -0.97 -18.51 9.62
C VAL A 365 -0.47 -17.13 10.03
N THR A 366 0.80 -16.84 9.74
CA THR A 366 1.40 -15.53 10.00
C THR A 366 1.35 -14.62 8.76
N VAL A 367 1.38 -15.24 7.58
CA VAL A 367 1.32 -14.56 6.28
C VAL A 367 0.13 -15.07 5.50
N ALA A 368 -0.62 -14.16 4.86
CA ALA A 368 -1.67 -14.51 3.92
C ALA A 368 -1.50 -13.70 2.62
N LEU A 369 -1.63 -14.37 1.47
CA LEU A 369 -1.70 -13.71 0.16
C LEU A 369 -3.16 -13.36 -0.16
N SER A 370 -3.37 -12.25 -0.84
CA SER A 370 -4.69 -11.82 -1.36
C SER A 370 -4.62 -11.57 -2.87
N GLY A 371 -5.78 -11.37 -3.49
CA GLY A 371 -5.92 -10.97 -4.90
C GLY A 371 -5.90 -9.46 -5.13
N ASP A 372 -5.60 -8.65 -4.12
CA ASP A 372 -5.69 -7.18 -4.24
C ASP A 372 -4.75 -6.64 -5.33
N GLY A 373 -5.25 -5.68 -6.11
CA GLY A 373 -4.53 -5.09 -7.24
C GLY A 373 -4.89 -5.69 -8.60
N GLY A 374 -5.62 -6.81 -8.65
CA GLY A 374 -6.08 -7.44 -9.89
C GLY A 374 -7.00 -6.52 -10.70
N ASP A 375 -8.06 -6.01 -10.07
CA ASP A 375 -8.97 -5.05 -10.68
C ASP A 375 -8.26 -3.78 -11.22
N GLU A 376 -7.30 -3.21 -10.47
CA GLU A 376 -6.53 -2.03 -10.89
C GLU A 376 -5.64 -2.31 -12.10
N LEU A 377 -4.99 -3.47 -12.13
CA LEU A 377 -4.05 -3.83 -13.19
C LEU A 377 -4.76 -4.24 -14.49
N PHE A 378 -5.87 -4.98 -14.38
CA PHE A 378 -6.58 -5.57 -15.53
C PHE A 378 -7.87 -4.84 -15.92
N GLY A 379 -8.24 -3.77 -15.20
CA GLY A 379 -9.41 -3.00 -15.55
C GLY A 379 -10.74 -3.65 -15.13
N GLY A 380 -10.76 -4.38 -14.01
CA GLY A 380 -11.92 -5.19 -13.60
C GLY A 380 -13.11 -4.39 -13.04
N TYR A 381 -12.90 -3.15 -12.54
CA TYR A 381 -14.01 -2.34 -12.06
C TYR A 381 -14.95 -1.85 -13.19
N GLY A 382 -16.26 -1.96 -12.96
CA GLY A 382 -17.30 -1.49 -13.89
C GLY A 382 -17.14 -0.04 -14.38
N ARG A 383 -16.54 0.82 -13.56
CA ARG A 383 -16.24 2.23 -13.90
C ARG A 383 -15.20 2.39 -15.02
N TYR A 384 -14.30 1.44 -15.20
CA TYR A 384 -13.29 1.51 -16.26
C TYR A 384 -13.89 1.33 -17.65
N PHE A 385 -14.99 0.58 -17.78
CA PHE A 385 -15.77 0.56 -19.02
C PHE A 385 -16.35 1.93 -19.38
N GLN A 386 -16.59 2.80 -18.39
CA GLN A 386 -16.99 4.19 -18.64
C GLN A 386 -15.84 5.06 -19.14
N ALA A 387 -14.58 4.65 -19.00
CA ALA A 387 -13.44 5.39 -19.56
C ALA A 387 -13.52 5.50 -21.09
N GLY A 388 -14.10 4.50 -21.77
CA GLY A 388 -14.37 4.58 -23.20
C GLY A 388 -15.34 5.70 -23.62
N LEU A 389 -16.15 6.22 -22.69
CA LEU A 389 -16.98 7.42 -22.93
C LEU A 389 -16.12 8.65 -23.17
N TRP A 390 -14.94 8.74 -22.55
CA TRP A 390 -14.04 9.87 -22.73
C TRP A 390 -13.61 10.04 -24.19
N GLU A 391 -13.31 8.94 -24.88
CA GLU A 391 -12.95 8.95 -26.30
C GLU A 391 -14.05 9.57 -27.17
N ARG A 392 -15.32 9.32 -26.82
CA ARG A 392 -16.48 9.92 -27.50
C ARG A 392 -16.65 11.39 -27.15
N ILE A 393 -16.46 11.76 -25.88
CA ILE A 393 -16.56 13.15 -25.42
C ILE A 393 -15.45 14.01 -26.06
N ARG A 394 -14.20 13.54 -26.02
CA ARG A 394 -13.04 14.31 -26.48
C ARG A 394 -13.01 14.51 -28.01
N ALA A 395 -13.71 13.66 -28.77
CA ALA A 395 -13.87 13.82 -30.21
C ALA A 395 -14.58 15.12 -30.60
N VAL A 396 -15.39 15.70 -29.70
CA VAL A 396 -16.02 17.00 -29.90
C VAL A 396 -15.11 18.10 -29.35
N PRO A 397 -14.81 19.18 -30.10
CA PRO A 397 -14.00 20.29 -29.61
C PRO A 397 -14.55 20.91 -28.32
N LEU A 398 -13.67 21.23 -27.37
CA LEU A 398 -14.04 21.76 -26.05
C LEU A 398 -14.96 23.00 -26.10
N PRO A 399 -14.77 23.99 -27.02
CA PRO A 399 -15.69 25.13 -27.11
C PRO A 399 -17.13 24.71 -27.42
N VAL A 400 -17.31 23.76 -28.34
CA VAL A 400 -18.63 23.23 -28.72
C VAL A 400 -19.27 22.52 -27.54
N ARG A 401 -18.50 21.69 -26.82
CA ARG A 401 -18.97 21.01 -25.61
C ARG A 401 -19.41 21.98 -24.53
N ARG A 402 -18.67 23.07 -24.30
CA ARG A 402 -19.00 24.11 -23.31
C ARG A 402 -20.28 24.87 -23.68
N ILE A 403 -20.45 25.22 -24.95
CA ILE A 403 -21.68 25.86 -25.45
C ILE A 403 -22.88 24.93 -25.26
N ALA A 404 -22.76 23.66 -25.66
CA ALA A 404 -23.81 22.65 -25.49
C ALA A 404 -24.18 22.47 -24.01
N ALA A 405 -23.18 22.35 -23.12
CA ALA A 405 -23.41 22.24 -21.68
C ALA A 405 -24.12 23.49 -21.12
N GLY A 406 -23.74 24.69 -21.56
CA GLY A 406 -24.38 25.95 -21.18
C GLY A 406 -25.86 26.02 -21.59
N LEU A 407 -26.16 25.69 -22.85
CA LEU A 407 -27.53 25.67 -23.36
C LEU A 407 -28.40 24.63 -22.63
N LEU A 408 -27.88 23.43 -22.41
CA LEU A 408 -28.61 22.35 -21.71
C LEU A 408 -28.85 22.65 -20.21
N ARG A 409 -28.07 23.53 -19.59
CA ARG A 409 -28.31 24.00 -18.21
C ARG A 409 -29.49 24.95 -18.11
N VAL A 410 -29.67 25.81 -19.11
CA VAL A 410 -30.69 26.88 -19.12
C VAL A 410 -32.03 26.37 -19.68
N LEU A 411 -32.02 25.38 -20.57
CA LEU A 411 -33.23 24.87 -21.20
C LEU A 411 -34.14 24.11 -20.20
N PRO A 412 -35.46 24.34 -20.21
CA PRO A 412 -36.43 23.57 -19.43
C PRO A 412 -36.33 22.06 -19.72
N PRO A 413 -36.37 21.17 -18.72
CA PRO A 413 -36.22 19.72 -18.92
C PRO A 413 -37.21 19.09 -19.92
N GLY A 414 -38.39 19.69 -20.08
CA GLY A 414 -39.45 19.20 -20.97
C GLY A 414 -39.19 19.39 -22.48
N LEU A 415 -38.26 20.26 -22.89
CA LEU A 415 -38.07 20.62 -24.30
C LEU A 415 -37.43 19.52 -25.17
N PHE A 416 -36.80 18.50 -24.56
CA PHE A 416 -36.17 17.38 -25.27
C PHE A 416 -36.70 16.00 -24.83
N GLY A 417 -37.88 15.94 -24.20
CA GLY A 417 -38.40 14.68 -23.64
C GLY A 417 -37.57 14.15 -22.44
N LEU A 418 -36.66 14.97 -21.90
CA LEU A 418 -35.83 14.68 -20.74
C LEU A 418 -36.51 15.15 -19.44
N SER A 419 -37.79 14.81 -19.27
CA SER A 419 -38.50 15.07 -18.02
C SER A 419 -38.19 14.00 -16.97
N GLY A 420 -38.52 14.27 -15.70
CA GLY A 420 -38.37 13.30 -14.62
C GLY A 420 -36.92 12.95 -14.26
N GLU A 421 -36.65 11.67 -13.98
CA GLU A 421 -35.37 11.20 -13.46
C GLU A 421 -34.24 11.26 -14.50
N LEU A 422 -34.57 11.05 -15.78
CA LEU A 422 -33.62 11.06 -16.88
C LEU A 422 -33.02 12.46 -17.10
N GLY A 423 -33.84 13.52 -17.07
CA GLY A 423 -33.37 14.90 -17.13
C GLY A 423 -32.45 15.29 -15.98
N ARG A 424 -32.76 14.82 -14.76
CA ARG A 424 -31.89 15.04 -13.58
C ARG A 424 -30.55 14.33 -13.74
N LYS A 425 -30.53 13.09 -14.25
CA LYS A 425 -29.30 12.33 -14.52
C LYS A 425 -28.44 12.99 -15.60
N VAL A 426 -29.04 13.46 -16.69
CA VAL A 426 -28.33 14.19 -17.76
C VAL A 426 -27.74 15.50 -17.22
N ARG A 427 -28.53 16.29 -16.49
CA ARG A 427 -28.08 17.58 -15.94
C ARG A 427 -26.92 17.43 -14.94
N ARG A 428 -26.90 16.37 -14.13
CA ARG A 428 -25.79 16.03 -13.22
C ARG A 428 -24.51 15.62 -13.94
N ARG A 429 -24.60 15.22 -15.21
CA ARG A 429 -23.46 14.78 -16.03
C ARG A 429 -23.00 15.82 -17.05
N LEU A 430 -23.63 16.99 -17.12
CA LEU A 430 -23.19 18.07 -18.03
C LEU A 430 -21.78 18.57 -17.70
N ASP A 431 -21.35 18.44 -16.45
CA ASP A 431 -20.00 18.82 -16.03
C ASP A 431 -18.93 18.01 -16.76
N LEU A 432 -19.23 16.76 -17.15
CA LEU A 432 -18.33 15.91 -17.96
C LEU A 432 -17.97 16.53 -19.30
N LEU A 433 -18.89 17.28 -19.92
CA LEU A 433 -18.65 17.94 -21.21
C LEU A 433 -17.64 19.09 -21.09
N THR A 434 -17.52 19.68 -19.89
CA THR A 434 -16.63 20.81 -19.64
C THR A 434 -15.20 20.40 -19.29
N LEU A 435 -14.96 19.10 -19.06
CA LEU A 435 -13.66 18.57 -18.68
C LEU A 435 -12.70 18.57 -19.88
N GLU A 436 -11.47 19.00 -19.61
CA GLU A 436 -10.44 19.19 -20.64
C GLU A 436 -9.55 17.97 -20.79
N ARG A 437 -9.20 17.33 -19.66
CA ARG A 437 -8.22 16.25 -19.60
C ARG A 437 -8.84 14.96 -19.06
N PHE A 438 -8.34 13.82 -19.53
CA PHE A 438 -8.78 12.50 -19.04
C PHE A 438 -8.66 12.37 -17.52
N GLY A 439 -7.59 12.90 -16.91
CA GLY A 439 -7.43 12.86 -15.45
C GLY A 439 -8.57 13.53 -14.68
N GLN A 440 -9.13 14.63 -15.20
CA GLN A 440 -10.29 15.29 -14.59
C GLN A 440 -11.56 14.44 -14.75
N PHE A 441 -11.74 13.83 -15.92
CA PHE A 441 -12.83 12.89 -16.19
C PHE A 441 -12.75 11.67 -15.27
N TYR A 442 -11.56 11.11 -15.13
CA TYR A 442 -11.28 9.96 -14.28
C TYR A 442 -11.58 10.26 -12.82
N LEU A 443 -11.09 11.38 -12.28
CA LEU A 443 -11.42 11.81 -10.91
C LEU A 443 -12.92 12.09 -10.72
N HIS A 444 -13.63 12.51 -11.77
CA HIS A 444 -15.08 12.70 -11.69
C HIS A 444 -15.83 11.37 -11.61
N ILE A 445 -15.46 10.35 -12.39
CA ILE A 445 -16.11 9.02 -12.32
C ILE A 445 -15.74 8.24 -11.05
N LEU A 446 -14.60 8.57 -10.42
CA LEU A 446 -14.22 8.08 -9.10
C LEU A 446 -14.92 8.82 -7.95
N SER A 447 -15.61 9.92 -8.23
CA SER A 447 -16.22 10.77 -7.22
C SER A 447 -17.57 10.20 -6.77
N HIS A 448 -17.76 10.01 -5.46
CA HIS A 448 -19.05 9.62 -4.89
C HIS A 448 -20.03 10.79 -4.82
N GLU A 449 -19.52 12.02 -4.78
CA GLU A 449 -20.30 13.25 -4.91
C GLU A 449 -19.93 14.03 -6.17
N THR A 450 -20.93 14.44 -6.95
CA THR A 450 -20.72 15.32 -8.11
C THR A 450 -20.48 16.78 -7.71
N ARG A 451 -20.76 17.15 -6.46
CA ARG A 451 -20.58 18.49 -5.88
C ARG A 451 -20.29 18.37 -4.37
N PRO A 452 -19.02 18.38 -3.93
CA PRO A 452 -18.75 18.70 -2.54
C PRO A 452 -19.21 20.16 -2.35
N GLY A 453 -20.02 20.39 -1.32
CA GLY A 453 -20.64 21.70 -1.04
C GLY A 453 -19.66 22.85 -0.85
#